data_AF-C7Q6G0-F1
#
_entry.id   AF-C7Q6G0-F1
#
_cell.length_a   1.000
_cell.length_b   1.000
_cell.length_c   1.000
_cell.angle_alpha   90.00
_cell.angle_beta   90.00
_cell.angle_gamma   90.00
#
_symmetry.space_group_name_H-M   'P 1'
#
loop_
_entity.id
_entity.type
_entity.pdbx_description
1 polymer ?
#
loop_
_entity_poly.entity_id
_entity_poly.type
_entity_poly.pdbx_seq_one_letter_code
_entity_poly.pdbx_strand_id
1 'polypeptide(L)'
;MPDLYLDSRALSDFAARLQSLTGDLKAPIYSEAVCSDVLNDNLESFSINDTACGSSLNDYLTALAAMATSAAAAAEQLDEDLAAQARQTHVHGHMIEAL
;
A
#
# COMPACT_ATOMS: atom_id res chain seq x y z
N MET A 1 -9.62 -25.17 11.16
CA MET A 1 -8.75 -23.99 11.36
C MET A 1 -8.91 -23.15 10.12
N PRO A 2 -9.24 -21.86 10.20
CA PRO A 2 -9.27 -21.03 9.00
C PRO A 2 -7.84 -20.93 8.49
N ASP A 3 -7.59 -21.47 7.29
CA ASP A 3 -6.34 -21.24 6.59
C ASP A 3 -6.14 -19.73 6.46
N LEU A 4 -5.07 -19.22 7.07
CA LEU A 4 -4.62 -17.86 6.91
C LEU A 4 -4.05 -17.74 5.49
N TYR A 5 -4.93 -17.67 4.49
CA TYR A 5 -4.54 -17.46 3.11
C TYR A 5 -4.16 -15.99 2.95
N LEU A 6 -2.85 -15.72 2.92
CA LEU A 6 -2.30 -14.41 2.64
C LEU A 6 -2.39 -14.15 1.14
N ASP A 7 -3.41 -13.39 0.73
CA ASP A 7 -3.59 -13.01 -0.68
C ASP A 7 -2.66 -11.84 -1.03
N SER A 8 -1.49 -12.15 -1.60
CA SER A 8 -0.50 -11.17 -2.02
C SER A 8 -1.03 -10.18 -3.08
N ARG A 9 -2.01 -10.60 -3.90
CA ARG A 9 -2.67 -9.74 -4.87
C ARG A 9 -3.57 -8.73 -4.18
N ALA A 10 -4.35 -9.16 -3.19
CA ALA A 10 -5.19 -8.24 -2.42
C ALA A 10 -4.34 -7.17 -1.69
N LEU A 11 -3.19 -7.55 -1.15
CA LEU A 11 -2.25 -6.61 -0.51
C LEU A 11 -1.64 -5.63 -1.53
N SER A 12 -1.26 -6.10 -2.70
CA SER A 12 -0.72 -5.26 -3.78
C SER A 12 -1.76 -4.28 -4.33
N ASP A 13 -3.00 -4.74 -4.55
CA ASP A 13 -4.12 -3.90 -4.99
C ASP A 13 -4.47 -2.83 -3.94
N PHE A 14 -4.39 -3.19 -2.66
CA PHE A 14 -4.57 -2.24 -1.57
C PHE A 14 -3.47 -1.17 -1.56
N ALA A 15 -2.19 -1.55 -1.74
CA ALA A 15 -1.08 -0.61 -1.84
C ALA A 15 -1.25 0.36 -3.02
N ALA A 16 -1.69 -0.14 -4.19
CA ALA A 16 -1.94 0.68 -5.36
C ALA A 16 -3.08 1.70 -5.13
N ARG A 17 -4.15 1.31 -4.44
CA ARG A 17 -5.25 2.22 -4.08
C ARG A 17 -4.79 3.33 -3.14
N LEU A 18 -3.94 3.00 -2.16
CA LEU A 18 -3.36 4.00 -1.26
C LEU A 18 -2.52 5.01 -2.04
N GLN A 19 -1.66 4.55 -2.96
CA GLN A 19 -0.85 5.45 -3.79
C GLN A 19 -1.71 6.38 -4.68
N SER A 20 -2.80 5.87 -5.24
CA SER A 20 -3.74 6.69 -6.02
C SER A 20 -4.38 7.78 -5.16
N LEU A 21 -4.87 7.41 -3.97
CA LEU A 21 -5.48 8.36 -3.03
C LEU A 21 -4.50 9.45 -2.60
N THR A 22 -3.23 9.09 -2.38
CA THR A 22 -2.16 10.02 -2.09
C THR A 22 -1.93 11.04 -3.22
N GLY A 23 -2.12 10.61 -4.47
CA GLY A 23 -2.06 11.49 -5.64
C GLY A 23 -3.21 12.50 -5.68
N ASP A 24 -4.43 12.06 -5.41
CA ASP A 24 -5.63 12.91 -5.41
C ASP A 24 -5.58 14.00 -4.32
N LEU A 25 -5.02 13.67 -3.15
CA LEU A 25 -4.85 14.58 -2.01
C LEU A 25 -3.78 15.66 -2.23
N LYS A 26 -3.03 15.62 -3.33
CA LYS A 26 -1.97 16.59 -3.63
C LYS A 26 -2.50 17.88 -4.27
N ALA A 27 -3.74 17.89 -4.74
CA ALA A 27 -4.31 19.05 -5.43
C ALA A 27 -4.69 20.16 -4.44
N PRO A 28 -4.28 21.43 -4.67
CA PRO A 28 -4.69 22.55 -3.82
C PRO A 28 -6.19 22.83 -3.96
N ILE A 29 -6.86 23.09 -2.83
CA ILE A 29 -8.31 23.36 -2.77
C ILE A 29 -8.66 24.77 -3.29
N TYR A 30 -7.68 25.67 -3.37
CA TYR A 30 -7.87 27.05 -3.81
C TYR A 30 -6.78 27.48 -4.80
N SER A 31 -7.18 28.09 -5.93
CA SER A 31 -6.26 28.41 -7.03
C SER A 31 -6.30 29.85 -7.53
N GLU A 32 -7.24 30.70 -7.09
CA GLU A 32 -7.41 32.06 -7.64
C GLU A 32 -7.85 33.08 -6.61
N ALA A 33 -7.16 34.22 -6.52
CA ALA A 33 -7.49 35.31 -5.61
C ALA A 33 -8.86 35.93 -5.88
N VAL A 34 -9.57 36.32 -4.81
CA VAL A 34 -10.87 36.98 -4.87
C VAL A 34 -10.77 38.46 -4.52
N CYS A 35 -11.79 39.25 -4.87
CA CYS A 35 -11.85 40.70 -4.59
C CYS A 35 -12.15 41.00 -3.11
N SER A 36 -11.36 40.46 -2.18
CA SER A 36 -11.40 40.78 -0.76
C SER A 36 -10.09 40.34 -0.10
N ASP A 37 -9.34 41.30 0.44
CA ASP A 37 -8.05 41.05 1.07
C ASP A 37 -8.18 40.11 2.28
N VAL A 38 -9.18 40.36 3.15
CA VAL A 38 -9.46 39.51 4.32
C VAL A 38 -9.84 38.08 3.91
N LEU A 39 -10.58 37.92 2.80
CA LEU A 39 -10.95 36.61 2.30
C LEU A 39 -9.73 35.89 1.69
N ASN A 40 -8.85 36.61 1.00
CA ASN A 40 -7.60 36.06 0.48
C ASN A 40 -6.67 35.59 1.61
N ASP A 41 -6.51 36.37 2.68
CA ASP A 41 -5.68 35.98 3.84
C ASP A 41 -6.21 34.71 4.51
N ASN A 42 -7.53 34.60 4.66
CA ASN A 42 -8.17 33.40 5.20
C ASN A 42 -7.97 32.20 4.27
N LEU A 43 -8.13 32.37 2.96
CA LEU A 43 -7.97 31.31 1.97
C LEU A 43 -6.51 30.84 1.86
N GLU A 44 -5.54 31.75 2.00
CA GLU A 44 -4.12 31.42 2.12
C GLU A 44 -3.84 30.60 3.39
N SER A 45 -4.37 31.03 4.54
CA SER A 45 -4.23 30.28 5.80
C SER A 45 -4.87 28.88 5.71
N PHE A 46 -6.04 28.76 5.08
CA PHE A 46 -6.68 27.47 4.81
C PHE A 46 -5.83 26.61 3.87
N SER A 47 -5.27 27.18 2.81
CA SER A 47 -4.39 26.45 1.89
C SER A 47 -3.11 25.95 2.57
N ILE A 48 -2.53 26.72 3.48
CA ILE A 48 -1.36 26.30 4.27
C ILE A 48 -1.71 25.13 5.19
N ASN A 49 -2.83 25.23 5.91
CA ASN A 49 -3.28 24.16 6.80
C ASN A 49 -3.64 22.89 6.02
N ASP A 50 -4.31 23.03 4.88
CA ASP A 50 -4.62 21.92 3.99
C ASP A 50 -3.35 21.24 3.47
N THR A 51 -2.35 22.02 3.05
CA THR A 51 -1.04 21.48 2.63
C THR A 51 -0.34 20.73 3.76
N ALA A 52 -0.36 21.26 4.98
CA ALA A 52 0.28 20.63 6.14
C ALA A 52 -0.40 19.31 6.54
N CYS A 53 -1.74 19.31 6.59
CA CYS A 53 -2.54 18.11 6.84
C CYS A 53 -2.37 17.08 5.71
N GLY A 54 -2.40 17.54 4.46
CA GLY A 54 -2.20 16.75 3.26
C GLY A 54 -0.83 16.08 3.25
N SER A 55 0.24 16.79 3.63
CA SER A 55 1.60 16.22 3.74
C SER A 55 1.67 15.10 4.77
N SER A 56 1.13 15.32 5.98
CA SER A 56 1.17 14.30 7.04
C SER A 56 0.34 13.05 6.68
N LEU A 57 -0.81 13.25 6.05
CA LEU A 57 -1.65 12.16 5.54
C LEU A 57 -0.96 11.43 4.38
N ASN A 58 -0.31 12.16 3.48
CA ASN A 58 0.46 11.61 2.36
C ASN A 58 1.62 10.72 2.87
N ASP A 59 2.36 11.18 3.86
CA ASP A 59 3.44 10.41 4.48
C ASP A 59 2.91 9.12 5.13
N TYR A 60 1.79 9.21 5.85
CA TYR A 60 1.16 8.04 6.47
C TYR A 60 0.67 7.02 5.44
N LEU A 61 -0.04 7.47 4.40
CA LEU A 61 -0.54 6.61 3.33
C LEU A 61 0.61 5.98 2.53
N THR A 62 1.69 6.72 2.32
CA THR A 62 2.91 6.23 1.65
C THR A 62 3.59 5.15 2.48
N ALA A 63 3.76 5.37 3.78
CA ALA A 63 4.31 4.36 4.69
C ALA A 63 3.42 3.10 4.73
N LEU A 64 2.10 3.27 4.76
CA LEU A 64 1.15 2.16 4.75
C LEU A 64 1.22 1.37 3.44
N ALA A 65 1.30 2.05 2.30
CA ALA A 65 1.48 1.42 0.99
C ALA A 65 2.79 0.62 0.93
N ALA A 66 3.90 1.19 1.43
CA ALA A 66 5.18 0.50 1.49
C ALA A 66 5.12 -0.78 2.34
N MET A 67 4.48 -0.71 3.52
CA MET A 67 4.27 -1.88 4.38
C MET A 67 3.41 -2.96 3.70
N ALA A 68 2.34 -2.57 3.03
CA ALA A 68 1.49 -3.50 2.30
C ALA A 68 2.24 -4.20 1.15
N THR A 69 3.06 -3.46 0.40
CA THR A 69 3.93 -4.04 -0.64
C THR A 69 4.95 -5.01 -0.05
N SER A 70 5.61 -4.66 1.06
CA SER A 70 6.56 -5.57 1.73
C SER A 70 5.87 -6.85 2.24
N ALA A 71 4.65 -6.72 2.77
CA ALA A 71 3.87 -7.88 3.20
C ALA A 71 3.47 -8.78 2.02
N ALA A 72 3.08 -8.20 0.89
CA ALA A 72 2.78 -8.95 -0.34
C ALA A 72 4.00 -9.75 -0.82
N ALA A 73 5.17 -9.10 -0.89
CA ALA A 73 6.41 -9.75 -1.30
C ALA A 73 6.82 -10.89 -0.35
N ALA A 74 6.67 -10.68 0.97
CA ALA A 74 6.95 -11.73 1.95
C ALA A 74 6.00 -12.93 1.83
N ALA A 75 4.73 -12.68 1.51
CA ALA A 75 3.75 -13.73 1.25
C ALA A 75 4.10 -14.54 -0.01
N GLU A 76 4.48 -13.87 -1.10
CA GLU A 76 4.92 -14.55 -2.34
C GLU A 76 6.16 -15.41 -2.10
N GLN A 77 7.15 -14.89 -1.36
CA GLN A 77 8.36 -15.63 -1.01
C GLN A 77 8.02 -16.88 -0.18
N LEU A 78 7.09 -16.76 0.77
CA LEU A 78 6.64 -17.88 1.59
C LEU A 78 5.95 -18.96 0.74
N ASP A 79 5.10 -18.57 -0.20
CA ASP A 79 4.43 -19.48 -1.13
C ASP A 79 5.44 -20.21 -2.03
N GLU A 80 6.45 -19.52 -2.54
CA GLU A 80 7.53 -20.12 -3.34
C GLU A 80 8.35 -21.13 -2.53
N ASP A 81 8.72 -20.80 -1.30
CA ASP A 81 9.48 -21.67 -0.40
C ASP A 81 8.67 -22.93 -0.02
N LEU A 82 7.37 -22.78 0.27
CA LEU A 82 6.46 -23.89 0.53
C LEU A 82 6.32 -24.79 -0.69
N ALA A 83 6.15 -24.21 -1.88
CA ALA A 83 6.07 -24.97 -3.12
C ALA A 83 7.37 -25.71 -3.43
N ALA A 84 8.54 -25.11 -3.16
CA ALA A 84 9.83 -25.75 -3.33
C ALA A 84 10.02 -26.94 -2.37
N GLN A 85 9.66 -26.78 -1.10
CA GLN A 85 9.72 -27.86 -0.10
C GLN A 85 8.78 -29.01 -0.45
N ALA A 86 7.55 -28.71 -0.89
CA ALA A 86 6.59 -29.72 -1.34
C ALA A 86 7.10 -30.54 -2.53
N ARG A 87 7.79 -29.90 -3.49
CA ARG A 87 8.42 -30.61 -4.62
C ARG A 87 9.55 -31.52 -4.16
N GLN A 88 10.40 -31.08 -3.23
CA GLN A 88 11.51 -31.90 -2.72
C GLN A 88 11.01 -33.13 -1.94
N THR A 89 9.95 -32.99 -1.16
CA THR A 89 9.32 -34.11 -0.43
C THR A 89 8.65 -35.11 -1.38
N HIS A 90 8.01 -34.65 -2.46
CA HIS A 90 7.43 -35.54 -3.47
C HIS A 90 8.46 -36.40 -4.21
N VAL A 91 9.67 -35.86 -4.46
CA VAL A 91 10.77 -36.62 -5.10
C VAL A 91 11.35 -37.69 -4.17
N HIS A 92 11.39 -37.45 -2.86
CA HIS A 92 11.82 -38.45 -1.88
C HIS A 92 10.76 -39.53 -1.61
N GLY A 93 9.46 -39.19 -1.66
CA GLY A 93 8.38 -40.16 -1.47
C GLY A 93 8.35 -41.24 -2.57
N HIS A 94 8.69 -40.89 -3.81
CA HIS A 94 8.68 -41.84 -4.93
C HIS A 94 9.86 -42.84 -4.92
N MET A 95 10.94 -42.58 -4.18
CA MET A 95 12.07 -43.53 -4.10
C MET A 95 11.88 -44.63 -3.06
N ILE A 96 10.92 -44.51 -2.14
CA ILE A 96 10.73 -45.50 -1.06
C ILE A 96 9.77 -46.62 -1.47
N GLU A 97 8.93 -46.44 -2.51
CA GLU A 97 7.99 -47.47 -3.00
C GLU A 97 8.59 -48.44 -4.05
N ALA A 98 9.90 -48.36 -4.33
CA ALA A 98 10.55 -49.20 -5.36
C ALA A 98 11.40 -50.36 -4.81
N LEU A 99 11.25 -50.74 -3.52
CA LEU A 99 11.97 -51.87 -2.90
C LEU A 99 11.02 -53.00 -2.49
#